data_AF-A0A523MXX7-F1
#
_entry.id   AF-A0A523MXX7-F1
#
_cell.length_a   1.000
_cell.length_b   1.000
_cell.length_c   1.000
_cell.angle_alpha   90.00
_cell.angle_beta   90.00
_cell.angle_gamma   90.00
#
_symmetry.space_group_name_H-M   'P 1'
#
loop_
_entity.id
_entity.type
_entity.pdbx_description
1 polymer ?
#
loop_
_entity_poly.entity_id
_entity_poly.type
_entity_poly.pdbx_seq_one_letter_code
_entity_poly.pdbx_strand_id
1 'polypeptide(L)'
;MTDSTNSILKVLDCLADQKKCFFELSDLAGQQQQAIDDDDEAQLLRTVNDKNPWIQSLQKADAEIIRILDAMTPEEKAALSQEAGPVRAEINTALETLIEKEERCAETLKDKKNLIEDQLREFKQRKQGLQEYGSAKKNRTRFSGNA
;
A
#
# COMPACT_ATOMS: atom_id res chain seq x y z
N MET A 1 28.04 -30.23 -19.55
CA MET A 1 27.32 -29.16 -20.28
C MET A 1 25.82 -29.14 -19.99
N THR A 2 25.28 -29.90 -19.03
CA THR A 2 23.84 -29.98 -18.73
C THR A 2 23.39 -29.10 -17.55
N ASP A 3 24.33 -28.51 -16.80
CA ASP A 3 24.02 -27.74 -15.58
C ASP A 3 23.63 -26.28 -15.89
N SER A 4 24.29 -25.65 -16.87
CA SER A 4 24.04 -24.25 -17.26
C SER A 4 22.61 -23.97 -17.69
N THR A 5 22.05 -24.84 -18.54
CA THR A 5 20.67 -24.68 -19.03
C THR A 5 19.65 -24.85 -17.89
N ASN A 6 19.97 -25.66 -16.88
CA ASN A 6 19.12 -25.88 -15.72
C ASN A 6 19.03 -24.64 -14.83
N SER A 7 20.15 -23.95 -14.60
CA SER A 7 20.21 -22.71 -13.82
C SER A 7 19.46 -21.55 -14.49
N ILE A 8 19.63 -21.38 -15.81
CA ILE A 8 18.92 -20.33 -16.57
C ILE A 8 17.40 -20.55 -16.52
N LEU A 9 16.93 -21.77 -16.75
CA LEU A 9 15.51 -22.11 -16.69
C LEU A 9 14.90 -21.84 -15.31
N LYS A 10 15.62 -22.19 -14.24
CA LYS A 10 15.15 -21.90 -12.87
C LYS A 10 14.99 -20.41 -12.59
N VAL A 11 15.90 -19.57 -13.10
CA VAL A 11 15.75 -18.11 -12.95
C VAL A 11 14.55 -17.61 -13.74
N LEU A 12 14.33 -18.13 -14.95
CA LEU A 12 13.15 -17.77 -15.76
C LEU A 12 11.85 -18.19 -15.08
N ASP A 13 11.80 -19.37 -14.45
CA ASP A 13 10.65 -19.82 -13.66
C ASP A 13 10.40 -18.88 -12.47
N CYS A 14 11.44 -18.50 -11.73
CA CYS A 14 11.32 -17.53 -10.64
C CYS A 14 10.81 -16.17 -11.14
N LEU A 15 11.30 -15.68 -12.28
CA LEU A 15 10.83 -14.44 -12.89
C LEU A 15 9.34 -14.54 -13.32
N ALA A 16 8.92 -15.70 -13.84
CA ALA A 16 7.52 -15.94 -14.19
C ALA A 16 6.63 -15.92 -12.93
N ASP A 17 7.09 -16.51 -11.82
CA ASP A 17 6.40 -16.46 -10.53
C ASP A 17 6.32 -15.03 -9.99
N GLN A 18 7.39 -14.24 -10.12
CA GLN A 18 7.39 -12.83 -9.75
C GLN A 18 6.38 -12.03 -10.56
N LYS A 19 6.36 -12.20 -11.88
CA LYS A 19 5.39 -11.58 -12.78
C LYS A 19 3.96 -11.88 -12.31
N LYS A 20 3.65 -13.14 -12.00
CA LYS A 20 2.34 -13.54 -11.48
C LYS A 20 2.02 -12.81 -10.16
N CYS A 21 2.96 -12.78 -9.21
CA CYS A 21 2.77 -12.09 -7.95
C CYS A 21 2.48 -10.59 -8.14
N PHE A 22 3.17 -9.92 -9.07
CA PHE A 22 2.92 -8.51 -9.36
C PHE A 22 1.53 -8.26 -9.96
N PHE A 23 1.04 -9.15 -10.82
CA PHE A 23 -0.34 -9.05 -11.32
C PHE A 23 -1.37 -9.20 -10.20
N GLU A 24 -1.22 -10.19 -9.33
CA GLU A 24 -2.13 -10.40 -8.20
C GLU A 24 -2.10 -9.22 -7.22
N LEU A 25 -0.91 -8.68 -6.93
CA LEU A 25 -0.76 -7.47 -6.10
C LEU A 25 -1.41 -6.25 -6.75
N SER A 26 -1.30 -6.11 -8.07
CA SER A 26 -1.92 -5.00 -8.82
C SER A 26 -3.45 -5.09 -8.82
N ASP A 27 -4.01 -6.30 -8.87
CA ASP A 27 -5.45 -6.51 -8.72
C ASP A 27 -5.92 -6.18 -7.30
N LEU A 28 -5.21 -6.68 -6.28
CA LEU A 28 -5.47 -6.34 -4.88
C LEU A 28 -5.34 -4.84 -4.61
N ALA A 29 -4.39 -4.14 -5.25
CA ALA A 29 -4.30 -2.67 -5.15
C ALA A 29 -5.52 -1.98 -5.77
N GLY A 30 -6.07 -2.52 -6.86
CA GLY A 30 -7.34 -2.03 -7.42
C GLY A 30 -8.53 -2.25 -6.47
N GLN A 31 -8.61 -3.44 -5.86
CA GLN A 31 -9.64 -3.74 -4.86
C GLN A 31 -9.50 -2.85 -3.61
N GLN A 32 -8.27 -2.54 -3.19
CA GLN A 32 -8.00 -1.62 -2.10
C GLN A 32 -8.51 -0.22 -2.42
N GLN A 33 -8.23 0.30 -3.61
CA GLN A 33 -8.74 1.60 -4.04
C GLN A 33 -10.28 1.63 -4.00
N GLN A 34 -10.92 0.59 -4.52
CA GLN A 34 -12.38 0.49 -4.50
C GLN A 34 -12.93 0.46 -3.08
N ALA A 35 -12.34 -0.33 -2.18
CA ALA A 35 -12.74 -0.39 -0.78
C ALA A 35 -12.55 0.95 -0.06
N ILE A 36 -11.48 1.69 -0.39
CA ILE A 36 -11.29 3.06 0.09
C ILE A 36 -12.43 3.94 -0.43
N ASP A 37 -12.73 3.92 -1.72
CA ASP A 37 -13.74 4.78 -2.33
C ASP A 37 -15.15 4.50 -1.76
N ASP A 38 -15.46 3.23 -1.46
CA ASP A 38 -16.74 2.77 -0.90
C ASP A 38 -16.85 2.90 0.63
N ASP A 39 -15.82 3.41 1.31
CA ASP A 39 -15.71 3.44 2.78
C ASP A 39 -15.91 2.05 3.45
N ASP A 40 -15.50 0.98 2.75
CA ASP A 40 -15.57 -0.40 3.24
C ASP A 40 -14.30 -0.78 4.01
N GLU A 41 -14.27 -0.46 5.30
CA GLU A 41 -13.13 -0.75 6.18
C GLU A 41 -12.84 -2.26 6.30
N ALA A 42 -13.87 -3.11 6.24
CA ALA A 42 -13.70 -4.55 6.40
C ALA A 42 -13.02 -5.16 5.17
N GLN A 43 -13.46 -4.76 3.97
CA GLN A 43 -12.83 -5.15 2.73
C GLN A 43 -11.43 -4.56 2.60
N LEU A 44 -11.22 -3.31 3.01
CA LEU A 44 -9.89 -2.67 3.02
C LEU A 44 -8.89 -3.47 3.87
N LEU A 45 -9.25 -3.82 5.10
CA LEU A 45 -8.39 -4.62 5.98
C LEU A 45 -8.11 -6.00 5.41
N ARG A 46 -9.12 -6.64 4.81
CA ARG A 46 -8.95 -7.94 4.16
C ARG A 46 -7.97 -7.86 2.99
N THR A 47 -8.18 -6.93 2.08
CA THR A 47 -7.34 -6.76 0.88
C THR A 47 -5.89 -6.45 1.25
N VAL A 48 -5.64 -5.62 2.28
CA VAL A 48 -4.28 -5.37 2.79
C VAL A 48 -3.63 -6.66 3.32
N ASN A 49 -4.39 -7.47 4.05
CA ASN A 49 -3.87 -8.74 4.57
C ASN A 49 -3.60 -9.78 3.46
N ASP A 50 -4.45 -9.82 2.45
CA ASP A 50 -4.35 -10.76 1.32
C ASP A 50 -3.10 -10.49 0.45
N LYS A 51 -2.48 -9.30 0.55
CA LYS A 51 -1.19 -8.97 -0.11
C LYS A 51 0.02 -9.66 0.51
N ASN A 52 -0.01 -9.93 1.82
CA ASN A 52 1.11 -10.50 2.57
C ASN A 52 1.70 -11.81 1.97
N PRO A 53 0.90 -12.84 1.63
CA PRO A 53 1.44 -14.06 1.03
C PRO A 53 2.13 -13.84 -0.32
N TRP A 54 1.69 -12.85 -1.11
CA TRP A 54 2.30 -12.50 -2.39
C TRP A 54 3.64 -11.78 -2.19
N ILE A 55 3.71 -10.85 -1.23
CA ILE A 55 4.97 -10.19 -0.86
C ILE A 55 6.00 -11.21 -0.37
N GLN A 56 5.58 -12.18 0.46
CA GLN A 56 6.47 -13.25 0.91
C GLN A 56 6.93 -14.15 -0.24
N SER A 57 6.06 -14.43 -1.21
CA SER A 57 6.41 -15.21 -2.40
C SER A 57 7.42 -14.47 -3.28
N LEU A 58 7.27 -13.15 -3.46
CA LEU A 58 8.24 -12.31 -4.15
C LEU A 58 9.62 -12.36 -3.47
N GLN A 59 9.68 -12.18 -2.15
CA GLN A 59 10.92 -12.24 -1.39
C GLN A 59 11.64 -13.59 -1.52
N LYS A 60 10.88 -14.70 -1.54
CA LYS A 60 11.43 -16.04 -1.77
C LYS A 60 11.99 -16.18 -3.18
N ALA A 61 11.27 -15.70 -4.19
CA ALA A 61 11.74 -15.73 -5.57
C ALA A 61 13.00 -14.88 -5.75
N ASP A 62 13.05 -13.68 -5.17
CA ASP A 62 14.25 -12.83 -5.17
C ASP A 62 15.46 -13.53 -4.53
N ALA A 63 15.27 -14.14 -3.36
CA ALA A 63 16.33 -14.86 -2.67
C ALA A 63 16.85 -16.06 -3.49
N GLU A 64 15.96 -16.79 -4.15
CA GLU A 64 16.33 -17.92 -5.01
C GLU A 64 17.05 -17.45 -6.28
N ILE A 65 16.58 -16.37 -6.92
CA ILE A 65 17.26 -15.76 -8.07
C ILE A 65 18.68 -15.35 -7.68
N ILE A 66 18.86 -14.64 -6.57
CA ILE A 66 20.18 -14.22 -6.08
C ILE A 66 21.08 -15.44 -5.85
N ARG A 67 20.57 -16.48 -5.20
CA ARG A 67 21.30 -17.72 -4.94
C ARG A 67 21.76 -18.41 -6.24
N ILE A 68 20.89 -18.48 -7.25
CA ILE A 68 21.24 -19.07 -8.54
C ILE A 68 22.27 -18.19 -9.26
N LEU A 69 22.06 -16.87 -9.29
CA LEU A 69 23.00 -15.93 -9.91
C LEU A 69 24.39 -15.98 -9.28
N ASP A 70 24.50 -16.15 -7.97
CA ASP A 70 25.81 -16.25 -7.30
C ASP A 70 26.58 -17.52 -7.70
N ALA A 71 25.86 -18.58 -8.07
CA ALA A 71 26.46 -19.84 -8.56
C ALA A 71 26.76 -19.84 -10.06
N MET A 72 26.22 -18.89 -10.83
CA MET A 72 26.37 -18.85 -12.29
C MET A 72 27.70 -18.26 -12.75
N THR A 73 28.24 -18.80 -13.85
CA THR A 73 29.42 -18.24 -14.53
C THR A 73 29.08 -16.94 -15.26
N PRO A 74 30.08 -16.11 -15.61
CA PRO A 74 29.85 -14.90 -16.41
C PRO A 74 29.15 -15.17 -17.75
N GLU A 75 29.48 -16.26 -18.43
CA GLU A 75 28.88 -16.66 -19.71
C GLU A 75 27.40 -17.00 -19.55
N GLU A 76 27.05 -17.71 -18.48
CA GLU A 76 25.66 -18.05 -18.16
C GLU A 76 24.85 -16.79 -17.80
N LYS A 77 25.44 -15.84 -17.06
CA LYS A 77 24.81 -14.55 -16.77
C LYS A 77 24.56 -13.73 -18.02
N ALA A 78 25.49 -13.74 -18.97
CA ALA A 78 25.33 -13.05 -20.25
C ALA A 78 24.20 -13.66 -21.08
N ALA A 79 24.10 -14.99 -21.15
CA ALA A 79 23.02 -15.69 -21.83
C ALA A 79 21.66 -15.42 -21.16
N LEU A 80 21.59 -15.51 -19.83
CA LEU A 80 20.38 -15.20 -19.06
C LEU A 80 19.92 -13.75 -19.28
N SER A 81 20.84 -12.79 -19.37
CA SER A 81 20.49 -11.38 -19.61
C SER A 81 19.72 -11.20 -20.93
N GLN A 82 20.08 -11.95 -21.97
CA GLN A 82 19.38 -11.93 -23.26
C GLN A 82 18.00 -12.59 -23.16
N GLU A 83 17.93 -13.77 -22.53
CA GLU A 83 16.69 -14.56 -22.37
C GLU A 83 15.66 -13.86 -21.46
N ALA A 84 16.11 -13.25 -20.36
CA ALA A 84 15.25 -12.65 -19.35
C ALA A 84 14.78 -11.23 -19.70
N GLY A 85 15.34 -10.60 -20.75
CA GLY A 85 15.04 -9.21 -21.13
C GLY A 85 13.55 -8.90 -21.23
N PRO A 86 12.76 -9.67 -22.01
CA PRO A 86 11.32 -9.44 -22.15
C PRO A 86 10.56 -9.56 -20.82
N VAL A 87 10.82 -10.61 -20.04
CA VAL A 87 10.13 -10.85 -18.76
C VAL A 87 10.47 -9.77 -17.74
N ARG A 88 11.72 -9.30 -17.70
CA ARG A 88 12.13 -8.19 -16.82
C ARG A 88 11.43 -6.88 -17.19
N ALA A 89 11.25 -6.60 -18.48
CA ALA A 89 10.53 -5.41 -18.91
C ALA A 89 9.06 -5.45 -18.45
N GLU A 90 8.39 -6.59 -18.61
CA GLU A 90 7.02 -6.78 -18.14
C GLU A 90 6.90 -6.65 -16.62
N ILE A 91 7.84 -7.23 -15.86
CA ILE A 91 7.90 -7.09 -14.40
C ILE A 91 8.07 -5.63 -14.00
N ASN A 92 8.98 -4.89 -14.64
CA ASN A 92 9.19 -3.48 -14.34
C ASN A 92 7.92 -2.66 -14.57
N THR A 93 7.24 -2.85 -15.70
CA THR A 93 5.96 -2.17 -15.98
C THR A 93 4.88 -2.54 -14.95
N ALA A 94 4.79 -3.82 -14.57
CA ALA A 94 3.84 -4.25 -13.54
C ALA A 94 4.14 -3.63 -12.17
N LEU A 95 5.42 -3.51 -11.82
CA LEU A 95 5.87 -2.86 -10.58
C LEU A 95 5.58 -1.36 -10.58
N GLU A 96 5.88 -0.65 -11.66
CA GLU A 96 5.54 0.78 -11.81
C GLU A 96 4.04 1.00 -11.64
N THR A 97 3.22 0.20 -12.32
CA THR A 97 1.75 0.26 -12.22
C THR A 97 1.26 -0.02 -10.79
N LEU A 98 1.87 -0.98 -10.10
CA LEU A 98 1.53 -1.28 -8.70
C LEU A 98 1.87 -0.11 -7.78
N ILE A 99 3.06 0.48 -7.93
CA ILE A 99 3.49 1.64 -7.13
C ILE A 99 2.52 2.81 -7.31
N GLU A 100 2.17 3.16 -8.55
CA GLU A 100 1.22 4.25 -8.83
C GLU A 100 -0.14 4.02 -8.15
N LYS A 101 -0.65 2.78 -8.17
CA LYS A 101 -1.91 2.45 -7.50
C LYS A 101 -1.82 2.57 -5.98
N GLU A 102 -0.72 2.11 -5.38
CA GLU A 102 -0.49 2.19 -3.93
C GLU A 102 -0.33 3.64 -3.46
N GLU A 103 0.40 4.47 -4.22
CA GLU A 103 0.55 5.90 -3.96
C GLU A 103 -0.81 6.60 -3.97
N ARG A 104 -1.65 6.32 -4.98
CA ARG A 104 -3.01 6.86 -5.05
C ARG A 104 -3.88 6.44 -3.87
N CYS A 105 -3.79 5.17 -3.45
CA CYS A 105 -4.51 4.71 -2.26
C CYS A 105 -4.06 5.48 -1.01
N ALA A 106 -2.75 5.68 -0.84
CA ALA A 106 -2.18 6.40 0.28
C ALA A 106 -2.60 7.88 0.31
N GLU A 107 -2.61 8.55 -0.85
CA GLU A 107 -3.11 9.92 -1.00
C GLU A 107 -4.59 10.02 -0.61
N THR A 108 -5.43 9.12 -1.13
CA THR A 108 -6.87 9.11 -0.82
C THR A 108 -7.13 8.92 0.67
N LEU A 109 -6.41 7.99 1.32
CA LEU A 109 -6.51 7.78 2.77
C LEU A 109 -6.03 8.99 3.57
N LYS A 110 -4.98 9.69 3.11
CA LYS A 110 -4.48 10.90 3.74
C LYS A 110 -5.51 12.03 3.67
N ASP A 111 -6.17 12.21 2.53
CA ASP A 111 -7.21 13.22 2.36
C ASP A 111 -8.43 12.93 3.23
N LYS A 112 -8.87 11.66 3.29
CA LYS A 112 -9.94 11.22 4.20
C LYS A 112 -9.60 11.47 5.66
N LYS A 113 -8.36 11.16 6.06
CA LYS A 113 -7.87 11.46 7.42
C LYS A 113 -7.98 12.95 7.74
N ASN A 114 -7.49 13.82 6.84
CA ASN A 114 -7.52 15.26 7.06
C ASN A 114 -8.97 15.78 7.21
N LEU A 115 -9.89 15.30 6.38
CA LEU A 115 -11.31 15.63 6.47
C LEU A 115 -11.91 15.27 7.83
N ILE A 116 -11.64 14.05 8.32
CA ILE A 116 -12.11 13.59 9.63
C ILE A 116 -11.51 14.42 10.77
N GLU A 117 -10.23 14.75 10.69
CA GLU A 117 -9.56 15.60 11.69
C GLU A 117 -10.18 17.00 11.77
N ASP A 118 -10.53 17.59 10.64
CA ASP A 118 -11.20 18.89 10.59
C ASP A 118 -12.63 18.84 11.14
N GLN A 119 -13.40 17.81 10.78
CA GLN A 119 -14.72 17.57 11.38
C GLN A 119 -14.64 17.40 12.90
N LEU A 120 -13.66 16.63 13.38
CA LEU A 120 -13.45 16.43 14.82
C LEU A 120 -13.08 17.74 15.53
N ARG A 121 -12.30 18.60 14.87
CA ARG A 121 -11.96 19.94 15.38
C ARG A 121 -13.20 20.82 15.51
N GLU A 122 -14.06 20.84 14.51
CA GLU A 122 -15.34 21.54 14.57
C GLU A 122 -16.22 21.02 15.72
N PHE A 123 -16.35 19.70 15.86
CA PHE A 123 -17.14 19.11 16.94
C PHE A 123 -16.59 19.47 18.33
N LYS A 124 -15.25 19.50 18.50
CA LYS A 124 -14.62 19.95 19.74
C LYS A 124 -14.92 21.43 20.04
N GLN A 125 -14.83 22.30 19.04
CA GLN A 125 -15.16 23.73 19.18
C GLN A 125 -16.63 23.95 19.54
N ARG A 126 -17.55 23.26 18.86
CA ARG A 126 -19.00 23.34 19.17
C ARG A 126 -19.30 22.83 20.57
N LYS A 127 -18.65 21.74 21.01
CA LYS A 127 -18.77 21.22 22.38
C LYS A 127 -18.33 22.25 23.42
N GLN A 128 -17.21 22.94 23.19
CA GLN A 128 -16.73 24.01 24.07
C GLN A 128 -17.73 25.17 24.13
N GLY A 129 -18.22 25.66 23.00
CA GLY A 129 -19.23 26.72 22.95
C GLY A 129 -20.53 26.34 23.69
N LEU A 130 -21.00 25.09 23.57
CA LEU A 130 -22.17 24.61 24.32
C LEU A 130 -21.94 24.59 25.84
N GLN A 131 -20.72 24.30 26.30
CA GLN A 131 -20.37 24.37 27.73
C GLN A 131 -20.38 25.82 28.24
N GLU A 132 -20.01 26.79 27.40
CA GLU A 132 -20.10 28.23 27.71
C GLU A 132 -21.57 28.70 27.83
N TYR A 133 -22.46 28.23 26.95
CA TYR A 133 -23.90 28.52 27.07
C TYR A 133 -24.53 27.93 28.36
N GLY A 134 -24.10 26.73 28.78
CA GLY A 134 -24.55 26.09 30.02
C GLY A 134 -23.96 26.70 31.31
N SER A 135 -22.84 27.41 31.21
CA SER A 135 -22.16 28.07 32.34
C SER A 135 -22.45 29.58 32.42
N ALA A 136 -23.15 30.15 31.43
CA ALA A 136 -23.64 31.51 31.45
C ALA A 136 -24.86 31.69 32.39
N LYS A 137 -24.65 31.52 33.72
CA LYS A 137 -25.35 32.30 34.77
C LYS A 137 -24.81 32.01 36.17
N LYS A 138 -24.12 33.00 36.75
CA LYS A 138 -24.48 33.56 38.07
C LYS A 138 -23.82 34.92 38.41
N ASN A 139 -23.64 35.81 37.44
CA ASN A 139 -23.46 37.22 37.79
C ASN A 139 -24.82 37.82 38.15
N ARG A 140 -25.19 37.68 39.42
CA ARG A 140 -26.26 38.46 40.07
C ARG A 140 -25.86 39.92 40.00
N THR A 141 -26.38 40.66 39.03
CA THR A 141 -26.41 42.13 39.09
C THR A 141 -27.26 42.52 40.30
N ARG A 142 -26.60 42.94 41.39
CA ARG A 142 -27.26 43.63 42.51
C ARG A 142 -27.57 45.04 42.03
N PHE A 143 -28.83 45.28 41.66
CA PHE A 143 -29.38 46.63 41.67
C PHE A 143 -29.54 47.05 43.13
N SER A 144 -28.64 47.89 43.66
CA SER A 144 -28.90 48.67 44.86
C SER A 144 -29.57 49.96 44.43
N GLY A 145 -30.89 50.02 44.53
CA GLY A 145 -31.62 51.28 44.50
C GLY A 145 -31.33 52.07 45.78
N ASN A 146 -30.90 53.31 45.62
CA ASN A 146 -30.91 54.29 46.72
C ASN A 146 -32.37 54.66 47.01
N ALA A 147 -32.78 54.48 48.25
CA ALA A 147 -33.93 55.14 48.87
C ALA A 147 -33.57 55.46 50.32
#